data_AF-A0A0S9KD18-F1
#
_entry.id   AF-A0A0S9KD18-F1
#
_cell.length_a   1.000
_cell.length_b   1.000
_cell.length_c   1.000
_cell.angle_alpha   90.00
_cell.angle_beta   90.00
_cell.angle_gamma   90.00
#
_symmetry.space_group_name_H-M   'P 1'
#
loop_
_entity.id
_entity.type
_entity.pdbx_description
1 polymer ?
#
loop_
_entity_poly.entity_id
_entity_poly.type
_entity_poly.pdbx_seq_one_letter_code
_entity_poly.pdbx_strand_id
1 'polypeptide(L)'
;MTATVAHRHDLRGGDRAHPSRWSPAAAHPSEAAVSYDVIPQLLAKQAHSLTVLAEHGGSIAFADRSGFRRGGFPVHLDELGDPDLARGNCWAATNELLDRIDPEELGATAIDEITLTNRRDHVAISATDGKTDWVVDYTIRQFDAELAFPWVGTEASWKSTIEVSTGQTWAFT
;
A
#
# COMPACT_ATOMS: atom_id res chain seq x y z
N MET A 1 -10.93 -72.18 12.75
CA MET A 1 -10.72 -72.71 14.11
C MET A 1 -9.47 -72.05 14.69
N THR A 2 -9.51 -71.81 16.00
CA THR A 2 -8.41 -71.47 16.90
C THR A 2 -7.91 -70.01 16.92
N ALA A 3 -8.40 -69.32 17.94
CA ALA A 3 -7.85 -68.08 18.50
C ALA A 3 -6.47 -68.32 19.15
N THR A 4 -5.66 -67.28 19.28
CA THR A 4 -4.58 -67.22 20.27
C THR A 4 -4.59 -65.85 20.95
N VAL A 5 -4.58 -65.94 22.27
CA VAL A 5 -4.64 -64.93 23.31
C VAL A 5 -3.25 -64.33 23.55
N ALA A 6 -3.16 -63.04 23.90
CA ALA A 6 -2.20 -62.58 24.91
C ALA A 6 -2.55 -61.19 25.46
N HIS A 7 -2.94 -61.17 26.74
CA HIS A 7 -2.88 -60.02 27.64
C HIS A 7 -1.43 -59.64 27.97
N ARG A 8 -1.15 -58.33 28.13
CA ARG A 8 -0.58 -57.68 29.35
C ARG A 8 -0.15 -56.23 29.03
N HIS A 9 -0.69 -55.27 29.79
CA HIS A 9 0.02 -54.47 30.81
C HIS A 9 1.33 -53.82 30.31
N ASP A 10 1.37 -52.50 30.18
CA ASP A 10 2.07 -51.68 31.18
C ASP A 10 1.67 -50.20 31.10
N LEU A 11 1.50 -49.59 32.27
CA LEU A 11 1.25 -48.17 32.49
C LEU A 11 2.59 -47.49 32.78
N ARG A 12 3.05 -46.62 31.89
CA ARG A 12 4.06 -45.59 32.18
C ARG A 12 3.56 -44.31 31.52
N GLY A 13 3.18 -43.28 32.28
CA GLY A 13 4.08 -42.56 33.18
C GLY A 13 4.86 -41.57 32.33
N GLY A 14 4.18 -40.53 31.85
CA GLY A 14 4.76 -39.48 31.00
C GLY A 14 4.35 -38.12 31.53
N ASP A 15 5.19 -37.57 32.40
CA ASP A 15 5.14 -36.18 32.84
C ASP A 15 5.15 -35.24 31.63
N ARG A 16 4.01 -34.58 31.40
CA ARG A 16 3.95 -33.44 30.48
C ARG A 16 4.44 -32.20 31.23
N ALA A 17 5.75 -31.98 31.17
CA ALA A 17 6.33 -30.69 31.47
C ALA A 17 5.81 -29.66 30.46
N HIS A 18 5.07 -28.67 30.94
CA HIS A 18 4.77 -27.43 30.22
C HIS A 18 6.01 -26.52 30.23
N PRO A 19 6.55 -26.11 29.08
CA PRO A 19 7.33 -24.89 29.00
C PRO A 19 6.41 -23.72 28.62
N SER A 20 5.97 -22.97 29.62
CA SER A 20 5.72 -21.54 29.43
C SER A 20 7.04 -20.86 29.10
N ARG A 21 7.20 -20.41 27.86
CA ARG A 21 8.06 -19.26 27.54
C ARG A 21 7.33 -18.31 26.63
N TRP A 22 6.66 -17.37 27.30
CA TRP A 22 6.53 -15.98 26.93
C TRP A 22 7.73 -15.55 26.06
N SER A 23 7.49 -15.24 24.79
CA SER A 23 8.46 -14.54 23.94
C SER A 23 8.29 -13.04 24.17
N PRO A 24 9.34 -12.31 24.54
CA PRO A 24 9.27 -10.87 24.68
C PRO A 24 9.10 -10.23 23.31
N ALA A 25 8.20 -9.24 23.26
CA ALA A 25 8.03 -8.17 22.28
C ALA A 25 8.71 -8.40 20.91
N ALA A 26 7.88 -8.58 19.87
CA ALA A 26 8.27 -8.18 18.53
C ALA A 26 8.92 -6.79 18.64
N ALA A 27 10.17 -6.68 18.19
CA ALA A 27 10.83 -5.40 18.07
C ALA A 27 9.87 -4.48 17.30
N HIS A 28 9.38 -3.44 17.97
CA HIS A 28 8.74 -2.34 17.28
C HIS A 28 9.68 -1.95 16.14
N PRO A 29 9.21 -1.85 14.88
CA PRO A 29 10.03 -1.23 13.87
C PRO A 29 10.47 0.10 14.45
N SER A 30 11.78 0.30 14.52
CA SER A 30 12.38 1.58 14.83
C SER A 30 11.58 2.63 14.07
N GLU A 31 10.81 3.46 14.78
CA GLU A 31 10.33 4.73 14.25
C GLU A 31 11.60 5.43 13.75
N ALA A 32 11.89 5.28 12.46
CA ALA A 32 12.75 6.23 11.78
C ALA A 32 12.01 7.55 12.01
N ALA A 33 12.47 8.30 13.01
CA ALA A 33 11.80 9.49 13.49
C ALA A 33 11.61 10.39 12.28
N VAL A 34 10.39 10.43 11.75
CA VAL A 34 10.00 11.40 10.75
C VAL A 34 10.25 12.73 11.44
N SER A 35 11.26 13.45 10.98
CA SER A 35 11.62 14.73 11.58
C SER A 35 10.36 15.58 11.67
N TYR A 36 10.11 16.21 12.82
CA TYR A 36 8.91 17.03 13.05
C TYR A 36 8.74 18.13 11.98
N ASP A 37 9.82 18.52 11.30
CA ASP A 37 9.83 19.50 10.22
C ASP A 37 9.27 18.98 8.89
N VAL A 38 9.10 17.66 8.73
CA VAL A 38 8.61 17.02 7.49
C VAL A 38 7.08 17.01 7.42
N ILE A 39 6.39 16.93 8.55
CA ILE A 39 4.92 16.83 8.60
C ILE A 39 4.24 18.05 7.96
N PRO A 40 4.60 19.31 8.27
CA PRO A 40 3.99 20.46 7.62
C PRO A 40 4.21 20.50 6.11
N GLN A 41 5.36 20.00 5.64
CA GLN A 41 5.69 19.95 4.22
C GLN A 41 4.81 18.92 3.50
N LEU A 42 4.66 17.73 4.06
CA LEU A 42 3.78 16.69 3.50
C LEU A 42 2.31 17.12 3.47
N LEU A 43 1.84 17.89 4.46
CA LEU A 43 0.49 18.48 4.44
C LEU A 43 0.31 19.48 3.29
N ALA A 44 1.33 20.27 2.98
CA ALA A 44 1.30 21.16 1.81
C ALA A 44 1.29 20.34 0.50
N LYS A 45 2.10 19.27 0.39
CA LYS A 45 2.09 18.38 -0.78
C LYS A 45 0.76 17.64 -0.97
N GLN A 46 0.12 17.27 0.14
CA GLN A 46 -1.25 16.74 0.14
C GLN A 46 -2.24 17.75 -0.43
N ALA A 47 -2.14 19.03 -0.03
CA ALA A 47 -3.00 20.08 -0.57
C ALA A 47 -2.81 20.27 -2.09
N HIS A 48 -1.57 20.25 -2.59
CA HIS A 48 -1.29 20.29 -4.03
C HIS A 48 -1.92 19.10 -4.77
N SER A 49 -1.78 17.89 -4.22
CA SER A 49 -2.36 16.68 -4.83
C SER A 49 -3.91 16.73 -4.87
N LEU A 50 -4.53 17.37 -3.87
CA LEU A 50 -5.98 17.63 -3.89
C LEU A 50 -6.37 18.68 -4.95
N THR A 51 -5.53 19.68 -5.21
CA THR A 51 -5.75 20.63 -6.31
C THR A 51 -5.69 19.92 -7.66
N VAL A 52 -4.68 19.07 -7.90
CA VAL A 52 -4.60 18.24 -9.11
C VAL A 52 -5.85 17.40 -9.28
N LEU A 53 -6.34 16.76 -8.21
CA LEU A 53 -7.59 15.99 -8.24
C LEU A 53 -8.80 16.88 -8.57
N ALA A 54 -8.87 18.10 -8.04
CA ALA A 54 -9.99 19.01 -8.30
C ALA A 54 -10.00 19.54 -9.74
N GLU A 55 -8.81 19.78 -10.32
CA GLU A 55 -8.67 20.36 -11.67
C GLU A 55 -8.75 19.29 -12.77
N HIS A 56 -8.18 18.11 -12.52
CA HIS A 56 -8.00 17.05 -13.52
C HIS A 56 -8.80 15.78 -13.24
N GLY A 57 -9.35 15.63 -12.04
CA GLY A 57 -9.98 14.38 -11.57
C GLY A 57 -11.02 13.82 -12.53
N GLY A 58 -11.89 14.69 -13.06
CA GLY A 58 -12.93 14.30 -14.01
C GLY A 58 -12.51 14.32 -15.49
N SER A 59 -11.29 14.75 -15.84
CA SER A 59 -10.80 14.83 -17.23
C SER A 59 -9.76 13.77 -17.56
N ILE A 60 -9.03 13.28 -16.56
CA ILE A 60 -8.11 12.14 -16.69
C ILE A 60 -8.92 10.86 -16.58
N ALA A 61 -9.01 10.14 -17.70
CA ALA A 61 -9.79 8.91 -17.82
C ALA A 61 -8.96 7.83 -18.51
N PHE A 62 -9.06 6.60 -18.02
CA PHE A 62 -8.35 5.44 -18.56
C PHE A 62 -9.20 4.18 -18.54
N ALA A 63 -8.74 3.15 -19.26
CA ALA A 63 -9.43 1.87 -19.34
C ALA A 63 -9.48 1.20 -17.96
N ASP A 64 -10.69 0.92 -17.46
CA ASP A 64 -10.91 0.28 -16.17
C ASP A 64 -10.37 -1.16 -16.15
N ARG A 65 -9.43 -1.42 -15.23
CA ARG A 65 -8.82 -2.73 -14.97
C ARG A 65 -9.26 -3.36 -13.65
N SER A 66 -10.20 -2.73 -12.93
CA SER A 66 -10.67 -3.21 -11.61
C SER A 66 -11.47 -4.50 -11.67
N GLY A 67 -12.16 -4.74 -12.78
CA GLY A 67 -13.14 -5.82 -12.92
C GLY A 67 -14.43 -5.58 -12.12
N PHE A 68 -14.60 -4.41 -11.49
CA PHE A 68 -15.78 -4.06 -10.71
C PHE A 68 -16.98 -3.69 -11.60
N ARG A 69 -16.76 -2.83 -12.61
CA ARG A 69 -17.81 -2.40 -13.54
C ARG A 69 -17.92 -3.34 -14.72
N ARG A 70 -19.14 -3.80 -15.03
CA ARG A 70 -19.43 -4.53 -16.26
C ARG A 70 -19.59 -3.54 -17.42
N GLY A 71 -18.85 -3.76 -18.51
CA GLY A 71 -19.04 -3.01 -19.76
C GLY A 71 -17.83 -2.21 -20.25
N GLY A 72 -16.70 -2.22 -19.53
CA GLY A 72 -15.45 -1.58 -20.01
C GLY A 72 -15.54 -0.06 -20.10
N PHE A 73 -16.37 0.57 -19.27
CA PHE A 73 -16.39 2.02 -19.16
C PHE A 73 -15.04 2.53 -18.63
N PRO A 74 -14.58 3.70 -19.11
CA PRO A 74 -13.41 4.32 -18.51
C PRO A 74 -13.69 4.64 -17.04
N VAL A 75 -12.63 4.65 -16.25
CA VAL A 75 -12.62 5.19 -14.89
C VAL A 75 -11.88 6.52 -14.93
N HIS A 76 -12.40 7.49 -14.20
CA HIS A 76 -11.77 8.80 -14.03
C HIS A 76 -10.94 8.81 -12.75
N LEU A 77 -9.95 9.69 -12.70
CA LEU A 77 -9.03 9.78 -11.57
C LEU A 77 -9.76 10.06 -10.24
N ASP A 78 -10.75 10.95 -10.24
CA ASP A 78 -11.56 11.26 -9.03
C ASP A 78 -12.38 10.07 -8.51
N GLU A 79 -12.68 9.10 -9.37
CA GLU A 79 -13.39 7.88 -9.00
C GLU A 79 -12.50 6.88 -8.25
N LEU A 80 -11.17 7.01 -8.30
CA LEU A 80 -10.24 6.11 -7.60
C LEU A 80 -10.26 6.28 -6.07
N GLY A 81 -11.01 7.26 -5.56
CA GLY A 81 -11.35 7.33 -4.15
C GLY A 81 -12.21 6.15 -3.67
N ASP A 82 -12.87 5.45 -4.60
CA ASP A 82 -13.55 4.18 -4.38
C ASP A 82 -12.52 3.02 -4.37
N PRO A 83 -12.38 2.27 -3.25
CA PRO A 83 -11.40 1.19 -3.14
C PRO A 83 -11.60 0.05 -4.16
N ASP A 84 -12.84 -0.19 -4.61
CA ASP A 84 -13.10 -1.22 -5.62
C ASP A 84 -12.64 -0.78 -7.01
N LEU A 85 -12.71 0.52 -7.33
CA LEU A 85 -12.19 1.08 -8.57
C LEU A 85 -10.67 1.31 -8.53
N ALA A 86 -10.10 1.58 -7.37
CA ALA A 86 -8.64 1.70 -7.21
C ALA A 86 -7.91 0.39 -7.56
N ARG A 87 -8.54 -0.76 -7.31
CA ARG A 87 -7.93 -2.08 -7.50
C ARG A 87 -7.52 -2.29 -8.96
N GLY A 88 -6.26 -2.68 -9.17
CA GLY A 88 -5.75 -3.04 -10.50
C GLY A 88 -5.54 -1.89 -11.47
N ASN A 89 -5.84 -0.65 -11.06
CA ASN A 89 -5.72 0.55 -11.89
C ASN A 89 -4.44 1.36 -11.62
N CYS A 90 -3.57 0.94 -10.68
CA CYS A 90 -2.35 1.67 -10.29
C CYS A 90 -1.43 2.05 -11.48
N TRP A 91 -1.11 1.08 -12.35
CA TRP A 91 -0.31 1.34 -13.56
C TRP A 91 -0.97 2.34 -14.51
N ALA A 92 -2.26 2.17 -14.79
CA ALA A 92 -2.97 3.03 -15.74
C ALA A 92 -3.10 4.47 -15.20
N ALA A 93 -3.44 4.61 -13.92
CA ALA A 93 -3.57 5.90 -13.26
C ALA A 93 -2.23 6.64 -13.21
N THR A 94 -1.16 5.97 -12.78
CA THR A 94 0.17 6.59 -12.69
C THR A 94 0.69 7.04 -14.05
N ASN A 95 0.59 6.18 -15.08
CA ASN A 95 1.05 6.55 -16.42
C ASN A 95 0.28 7.74 -17.00
N GLU A 96 -1.05 7.74 -16.90
CA GLU A 96 -1.85 8.86 -17.40
C GLU A 96 -1.60 10.16 -16.64
N LEU A 97 -1.30 10.10 -15.35
CA LEU A 97 -0.89 11.27 -14.59
C LEU A 97 0.46 11.79 -15.08
N LEU A 98 1.48 10.93 -15.17
CA LEU A 98 2.82 11.30 -15.64
C LEU A 98 2.81 11.87 -17.07
N ASP A 99 1.88 11.43 -17.93
CA ASP A 99 1.73 11.92 -19.30
C ASP A 99 1.02 13.28 -19.39
N ARG A 100 0.25 13.68 -18.36
CA ARG A 100 -0.70 14.81 -18.46
C ARG A 100 -0.43 15.95 -17.51
N ILE A 101 0.25 15.72 -16.39
CA ILE A 101 0.51 16.75 -15.40
C ILE A 101 1.98 17.16 -15.43
N ASP A 102 2.22 18.45 -15.28
CA ASP A 102 3.56 18.97 -15.07
C ASP A 102 3.99 18.76 -13.61
N PRO A 103 5.29 18.52 -13.32
CA PRO A 103 5.79 18.40 -11.94
C PRO A 103 5.35 19.55 -11.02
N GLU A 104 5.30 20.77 -11.55
CA GLU A 104 4.94 21.98 -10.82
C GLU A 104 3.50 21.94 -10.26
N GLU A 105 2.59 21.19 -10.90
CA GLU A 105 1.21 21.03 -10.44
C GLU A 105 1.14 20.23 -9.12
N LEU A 106 2.08 19.31 -8.92
CA LEU A 106 2.28 18.60 -7.65
C LEU A 106 3.18 19.37 -6.66
N GLY A 107 3.61 20.58 -7.01
CA GLY A 107 4.57 21.36 -6.23
C GLY A 107 5.95 20.70 -6.21
N ALA A 108 6.31 19.99 -7.29
CA ALA A 108 7.58 19.31 -7.49
C ALA A 108 8.42 19.99 -8.58
N THR A 109 9.72 19.72 -8.54
CA THR A 109 10.67 20.02 -9.62
C THR A 109 10.87 18.85 -10.58
N ALA A 110 10.56 17.63 -10.12
CA ALA A 110 10.57 16.42 -10.92
C ALA A 110 9.57 15.42 -10.34
N ILE A 111 8.97 14.62 -11.23
CA ILE A 111 8.12 13.48 -10.89
C ILE A 111 8.56 12.27 -11.72
N ASP A 112 8.45 11.09 -11.14
CA ASP A 112 8.77 9.82 -11.79
C ASP A 112 7.89 8.70 -11.21
N GLU A 113 7.91 7.54 -11.83
CA GLU A 113 7.28 6.35 -11.31
C GLU A 113 8.05 5.79 -10.10
N ILE A 114 7.32 5.30 -9.09
CA ILE A 114 7.88 4.42 -8.06
C ILE A 114 7.06 3.15 -7.93
N THR A 115 7.77 2.02 -7.91
CA THR A 115 7.15 0.68 -7.92
C THR A 115 7.56 -0.13 -6.71
N LEU A 116 6.56 -0.74 -6.07
CA LEU A 116 6.71 -1.79 -5.09
C LEU A 116 6.25 -3.12 -5.70
N THR A 117 7.03 -4.17 -5.52
CA THR A 117 6.70 -5.52 -5.96
C THR A 117 6.57 -6.50 -4.80
N ASN A 118 5.64 -7.44 -4.95
CA ASN A 118 5.58 -8.68 -4.18
C ASN A 118 5.19 -9.88 -5.08
N ARG A 119 4.03 -10.50 -4.86
CA ARG A 119 3.33 -11.35 -5.84
C ARG A 119 2.60 -10.54 -6.92
N ARG A 120 2.49 -9.23 -6.76
CA ARG A 120 1.89 -8.24 -7.65
C ARG A 120 2.71 -6.96 -7.57
N ASP A 121 2.58 -6.12 -8.58
CA ASP A 121 3.18 -4.79 -8.57
C ASP A 121 2.15 -3.76 -8.13
N HIS A 122 2.65 -2.73 -7.45
CA HIS A 122 1.89 -1.55 -7.09
C HIS A 122 2.74 -0.31 -7.37
N VAL A 123 2.11 0.67 -8.01
CA VAL A 123 2.81 1.81 -8.61
C VAL A 123 2.18 3.09 -8.13
N ALA A 124 3.03 4.08 -7.85
CA ALA A 124 2.64 5.43 -7.47
C ALA A 124 3.59 6.45 -8.13
N ILE A 125 3.35 7.73 -7.87
CA ILE A 125 4.21 8.81 -8.34
C ILE A 125 5.21 9.17 -7.24
N SER A 126 6.50 9.10 -7.54
CA SER A 126 7.53 9.77 -6.75
C SER A 126 7.68 11.21 -7.21
N ALA A 127 7.91 12.12 -6.27
CA ALA A 127 8.02 13.54 -6.53
C ALA A 127 9.10 14.15 -5.63
N THR A 128 9.83 15.13 -6.16
CA THR A 128 10.87 15.85 -5.42
C THR A 128 10.90 17.33 -5.77
N ASP A 129 11.15 18.18 -4.77
CA ASP A 129 11.47 19.61 -4.96
C ASP A 129 12.96 19.92 -4.73
N GLY A 130 13.79 18.87 -4.70
CA GLY A 130 15.23 18.94 -4.42
C GLY A 130 15.57 19.10 -2.94
N LYS A 131 14.57 19.27 -2.05
CA LYS A 131 14.75 19.30 -0.59
C LYS A 131 14.01 18.17 0.10
N THR A 132 12.82 17.85 -0.42
CA THR A 132 11.94 16.83 0.12
C THR A 132 11.53 15.89 -0.99
N ASP A 133 11.60 14.60 -0.70
CA ASP A 133 11.09 13.55 -1.56
C ASP A 133 9.80 12.99 -0.95
N TRP A 134 8.77 12.81 -1.77
CA TRP A 134 7.49 12.27 -1.35
C TRP A 134 6.88 11.39 -2.43
N VAL A 135 5.88 10.62 -2.03
CA VAL A 135 5.09 9.75 -2.89
C VAL A 135 3.65 10.23 -2.87
N VAL A 136 3.01 10.25 -4.04
CA VAL A 136 1.58 10.49 -4.22
C VAL A 136 0.95 9.24 -4.82
N ASP A 137 -0.04 8.68 -4.12
CA ASP A 137 -0.70 7.44 -4.52
C ASP A 137 -2.23 7.64 -4.61
N TYR A 138 -2.73 7.66 -5.84
CA TYR A 138 -4.15 7.76 -6.17
C TYR A 138 -4.87 6.41 -6.14
N THR A 139 -4.19 5.33 -5.80
CA THR A 139 -4.77 3.98 -5.77
C THR A 139 -4.48 3.23 -4.47
N ILE A 140 -3.96 3.90 -3.45
CA ILE A 140 -3.63 3.28 -2.14
C ILE A 140 -4.84 2.58 -1.51
N ARG A 141 -6.04 3.13 -1.75
CA ARG A 141 -7.29 2.63 -1.15
C ARG A 141 -7.66 1.23 -1.61
N GLN A 142 -6.99 0.69 -2.64
CA GLN A 142 -7.14 -0.72 -2.99
C GLN A 142 -6.70 -1.69 -1.88
N PHE A 143 -5.86 -1.23 -0.94
CA PHE A 143 -5.39 -2.01 0.20
C PHE A 143 -6.22 -1.76 1.48
N ASP A 144 -6.65 -0.52 1.70
CA ASP A 144 -7.45 -0.12 2.86
C ASP A 144 -8.31 1.11 2.51
N ALA A 145 -9.63 0.97 2.62
CA ALA A 145 -10.60 2.00 2.25
C ALA A 145 -10.55 3.26 3.15
N GLU A 146 -10.00 3.14 4.36
CA GLU A 146 -9.95 4.23 5.34
C GLU A 146 -8.76 5.17 5.12
N LEU A 147 -7.83 4.83 4.23
CA LEU A 147 -6.67 5.68 3.93
C LEU A 147 -7.08 7.00 3.27
N ALA A 148 -6.23 8.03 3.38
CA ALA A 148 -6.45 9.31 2.69
C ALA A 148 -6.47 9.12 1.16
N PHE A 149 -7.19 10.01 0.45
CA PHE A 149 -7.24 10.02 -1.01
C PHE A 149 -7.12 11.46 -1.56
N PRO A 150 -6.13 11.73 -2.43
CA PRO A 150 -4.96 10.87 -2.69
C PRO A 150 -4.14 10.69 -1.40
N TRP A 151 -3.29 9.67 -1.34
CA TRP A 151 -2.37 9.51 -0.22
C TRP A 151 -1.05 10.20 -0.53
N VAL A 152 -0.51 10.93 0.44
CA VAL A 152 0.79 11.59 0.34
C VAL A 152 1.65 11.33 1.58
N GLY A 153 2.91 10.97 1.35
CA GLY A 153 3.87 10.72 2.43
C GLY A 153 5.27 10.45 1.90
N THR A 154 6.19 10.02 2.76
CA THR A 154 7.53 9.58 2.33
C THR A 154 7.48 8.18 1.73
N GLU A 155 8.49 7.82 0.92
CA GLU A 155 8.69 6.47 0.41
C GLU A 155 8.60 5.39 1.52
N ALA A 156 9.30 5.62 2.64
CA ALA A 156 9.30 4.70 3.77
C ALA A 156 7.91 4.55 4.40
N SER A 157 7.18 5.66 4.57
CA SER A 157 5.80 5.60 5.09
C SER A 157 4.84 4.94 4.12
N TRP A 158 5.01 5.15 2.81
CA TRP A 158 4.17 4.56 1.77
C TRP A 158 4.30 3.03 1.77
N LYS A 159 5.54 2.54 1.73
CA LYS A 159 5.84 1.11 1.87
C LYS A 159 5.28 0.57 3.18
N SER A 160 5.54 1.23 4.31
CA SER A 160 5.04 0.77 5.60
C SER A 160 3.51 0.71 5.64
N THR A 161 2.81 1.67 5.05
CA THR A 161 1.35 1.67 4.94
C THR A 161 0.87 0.45 4.17
N ILE A 162 1.44 0.17 3.00
CA ILE A 162 1.06 -1.00 2.18
C ILE A 162 1.36 -2.31 2.92
N GLU A 163 2.52 -2.43 3.56
CA GLU A 163 2.90 -3.63 4.31
C GLU A 163 1.96 -3.87 5.50
N VAL A 164 1.55 -2.83 6.21
CA VAL A 164 0.57 -2.92 7.31
C VAL A 164 -0.82 -3.32 6.77
N SER A 165 -1.32 -2.66 5.73
CA SER A 165 -2.64 -2.96 5.16
C SER A 165 -2.73 -4.37 4.57
N THR A 166 -1.63 -4.90 4.03
CA THR A 166 -1.60 -6.22 3.38
C THR A 166 -1.13 -7.35 4.30
N GLY A 167 -0.44 -7.05 5.41
CA GLY A 167 0.24 -8.04 6.24
C GLY A 167 1.38 -8.76 5.51
N GLN A 168 1.96 -8.14 4.48
CA GLN A 168 2.97 -8.74 3.59
C GLN A 168 4.17 -7.82 3.45
N THR A 169 5.33 -8.39 3.15
CA THR A 169 6.53 -7.61 2.80
C THR A 169 6.54 -7.26 1.31
N TRP A 170 6.96 -6.04 1.01
CA TRP A 170 7.11 -5.52 -0.34
C TRP A 170 8.54 -5.01 -0.57
N ALA A 171 8.99 -4.95 -1.81
CA ALA A 171 10.32 -4.47 -2.17
C ALA A 171 10.25 -3.44 -3.29
N PHE A 172 11.10 -2.41 -3.24
CA PHE A 172 11.29 -1.49 -4.36
C PHE A 172 11.97 -2.21 -5.52
N THR A 173 11.63 -1.80 -6.74
CA THR A 173 12.19 -2.32 -7.98
C THR A 173 12.85 -1.22 -8.80
#